data_AF-A0A0P9RB73-F1
#
_entry.id   AF-A0A0P9RB73-F1
#
_cell.length_a   1.000
_cell.length_b   1.000
_cell.length_c   1.000
_cell.angle_alpha   90.00
_cell.angle_beta   90.00
_cell.angle_gamma   90.00
#
_symmetry.space_group_name_H-M   'P 1'
#
loop_
_entity.id
_entity.type
_entity.pdbx_description
1 polymer ?
#
loop_
_entity_poly.entity_id
_entity_poly.type
_entity_poly.pdbx_seq_one_letter_code
_entity_poly.pdbx_strand_id
1 'polypeptide(L)'
;MNGADEYTVAQGTTRLIPNLNTTCKMEVPADLPGVVIFLHGVNDPGASYESVETGLCQGVNERLDRPDLLAGRYGEKYKEAGNVPYEKRDSDQRALLDDPDTYLYQRDTKDPKTRSLLIPFYWGYRADPSEISRDKNNDPTKLRDQYQDIQGNRLDRHFSKAGGFFVNATNNLLDMYDKGLPLTGRLKAARLMLPNTHFIGDNPHRRYYVLAAHRLSMMVKEIRRVSANETITIMAHSQGTLITLLAQALLVDAGHRCADTIIMVDTPYCLFPEVTPKDQDTLTTLTRIVAQVTQAPHTQPPLSDLRNPATYYGRTGPQWSPTQGSRKDKVGNLTVFPERDNRQGVPVFLPGRHHRRTG
;
A
#
# COMPACT_ATOMS: atom_id res chain seq x y z
N MET A 1 14.82 -22.23 -23.40
CA MET A 1 13.35 -22.21 -23.45
C MET A 1 12.87 -21.98 -22.03
N ASN A 2 12.36 -20.79 -21.72
CA ASN A 2 11.66 -20.42 -20.48
C ASN A 2 11.12 -19.00 -20.73
N GLY A 3 10.18 -18.88 -21.66
CA GLY A 3 9.30 -17.72 -21.72
C GLY A 3 7.99 -18.20 -21.14
N ALA A 4 7.58 -17.66 -20.00
CA ALA A 4 6.19 -17.78 -19.62
C ALA A 4 5.42 -17.01 -20.71
N ASP A 5 4.74 -17.73 -21.59
CA ASP A 5 3.89 -17.12 -22.61
C ASP A 5 2.91 -16.18 -21.88
N GLU A 6 2.95 -14.87 -22.17
CA GLU A 6 2.05 -13.91 -21.53
C GLU A 6 0.61 -14.30 -21.87
N TYR A 7 -0.33 -14.18 -20.92
CA TYR A 7 -1.74 -14.30 -21.26
C TYR A 7 -2.12 -13.16 -22.22
N THR A 8 -2.48 -13.55 -23.44
CA THR A 8 -2.78 -12.65 -24.54
C THR A 8 -4.26 -12.72 -24.92
N VAL A 9 -4.81 -11.56 -25.23
CA VAL A 9 -6.22 -11.42 -25.63
C VAL A 9 -6.40 -11.32 -27.14
N ALA A 10 -5.31 -11.03 -27.84
CA ALA A 10 -5.21 -11.10 -29.29
C ALA A 10 -3.76 -11.37 -29.70
N GLN A 11 -3.60 -12.05 -30.83
CA GLN A 11 -2.31 -12.25 -31.49
C GLN A 11 -2.40 -11.79 -32.94
N GLY A 12 -1.41 -11.02 -33.37
CA GLY A 12 -1.25 -10.56 -34.74
C GLY A 12 0.08 -11.02 -35.33
N THR A 13 0.16 -11.05 -36.65
CA THR A 13 1.42 -11.27 -37.37
C THR A 13 1.86 -9.94 -37.98
N THR A 14 3.10 -9.52 -37.72
CA THR A 14 3.63 -8.28 -38.30
C THR A 14 5.01 -8.45 -38.91
N ARG A 15 5.32 -7.62 -39.91
CA ARG A 15 6.62 -7.55 -40.63
C ARG A 15 7.40 -6.26 -40.35
N LEU A 16 7.02 -5.50 -39.31
CA LEU A 16 7.48 -4.12 -39.10
C LEU A 16 8.96 -3.94 -38.69
N ILE A 17 9.78 -5.00 -38.70
CA ILE A 17 11.23 -4.87 -38.47
C ILE A 17 11.94 -4.95 -39.84
N PRO A 18 12.53 -3.85 -40.35
CA PRO A 18 13.29 -3.88 -41.61
C PRO A 18 14.36 -4.98 -41.57
N ASN A 19 14.46 -5.77 -42.64
CA ASN A 19 15.37 -6.92 -42.78
C ASN A 19 15.09 -8.14 -41.89
N LEU A 20 13.95 -8.20 -41.20
CA LEU A 20 13.51 -9.42 -40.54
C LEU A 20 12.65 -10.26 -41.49
N ASN A 21 13.22 -11.34 -42.04
CA ASN A 21 12.52 -12.27 -42.93
C ASN A 21 11.64 -13.30 -42.19
N THR A 22 11.52 -13.18 -40.86
CA THR A 22 10.72 -14.07 -40.02
C THR A 22 9.45 -13.36 -39.54
N THR A 23 8.35 -14.11 -39.57
CA THR A 23 7.05 -13.72 -39.01
C THR A 23 7.19 -13.42 -37.52
N CYS A 24 6.97 -12.17 -37.11
CA CYS A 24 6.97 -11.80 -35.69
C CYS A 24 5.54 -11.89 -35.13
N LYS A 25 5.36 -12.64 -34.04
CA LYS A 25 4.11 -12.68 -33.29
C LYS A 25 4.02 -11.40 -32.46
N MET A 26 2.99 -10.61 -32.70
CA MET A 26 2.63 -9.47 -31.86
C MET A 26 1.54 -9.91 -30.90
N GLU A 27 1.85 -9.82 -29.62
CA GLU A 27 0.99 -10.22 -28.52
C GLU A 27 0.34 -8.98 -27.89
N VAL A 28 -0.98 -8.96 -27.79
CA VAL A 28 -1.71 -7.92 -27.06
C VAL A 28 -2.02 -8.47 -25.67
N PRO A 29 -1.36 -7.97 -24.61
CA PRO A 29 -1.63 -8.41 -23.25
C PRO A 29 -3.01 -7.93 -22.82
N ALA A 30 -3.70 -8.76 -22.04
CA ALA A 30 -4.91 -8.34 -21.35
C ALA A 30 -4.74 -7.09 -20.46
N ASP A 31 -5.79 -6.30 -20.30
CA ASP A 31 -5.82 -5.26 -19.26
C ASP A 31 -5.71 -5.85 -17.86
N LEU A 32 -5.19 -5.05 -16.92
CA LEU A 32 -5.27 -5.38 -15.50
C LEU A 32 -6.73 -5.30 -15.04
N PRO A 33 -7.15 -6.18 -14.11
CA PRO A 33 -8.55 -6.23 -13.68
C PRO A 33 -9.00 -4.99 -12.90
N GLY A 34 -8.06 -4.19 -12.39
CA GLY A 34 -8.29 -2.94 -11.69
C GLY A 34 -6.99 -2.47 -11.03
N VAL A 35 -7.11 -1.47 -10.16
CA VAL A 35 -5.99 -0.95 -9.35
C VAL A 35 -6.26 -1.24 -7.87
N VAL A 36 -5.27 -1.82 -7.19
CA VAL A 36 -5.28 -2.02 -5.74
C VAL A 36 -4.19 -1.17 -5.12
N ILE A 37 -4.57 -0.18 -4.34
CA ILE A 37 -3.63 0.65 -3.59
C ILE A 37 -3.45 0.01 -2.23
N PHE A 38 -2.22 -0.33 -1.85
CA PHE A 38 -1.93 -0.88 -0.53
C PHE A 38 -1.15 0.12 0.31
N LEU A 39 -1.63 0.42 1.52
CA LEU A 39 -0.92 1.21 2.50
C LEU A 39 -0.94 0.54 3.87
N HIS A 40 0.24 0.34 4.42
CA HIS A 40 0.43 -0.21 5.74
C HIS A 40 0.39 0.87 6.85
N GLY A 41 0.49 0.43 8.10
CA GLY A 41 0.51 1.29 9.29
C GLY A 41 1.86 1.93 9.61
N VAL A 42 2.01 2.29 10.88
CA VAL A 42 3.18 3.02 11.40
C VAL A 42 4.45 2.19 11.45
N ASN A 43 5.60 2.87 11.35
CA ASN A 43 6.92 2.28 11.50
C ASN A 43 7.21 1.10 10.54
N ASP A 44 6.60 1.11 9.35
CA ASP A 44 6.84 0.11 8.31
C ASP A 44 7.49 0.75 7.07
N PRO A 45 8.76 0.43 6.76
CA PRO A 45 9.41 0.85 5.51
C PRO A 45 8.93 0.09 4.28
N GLY A 46 8.11 -0.95 4.43
CA GLY A 46 7.60 -1.74 3.30
C GLY A 46 7.68 -3.25 3.51
N ALA A 47 7.97 -3.73 4.72
CA ALA A 47 8.29 -5.13 4.99
C ALA A 47 7.16 -6.09 4.63
N SER A 48 5.90 -5.63 4.72
CA SER A 48 4.74 -6.48 4.46
C SER A 48 4.29 -6.47 2.99
N TYR A 49 4.82 -5.57 2.17
CA TYR A 49 4.26 -5.29 0.83
C TYR A 49 4.48 -6.46 -0.13
N GLU A 50 5.65 -7.08 -0.11
CA GLU A 50 5.96 -8.25 -0.96
C GLU A 50 4.99 -9.41 -0.73
N SER A 51 4.74 -9.75 0.54
CA SER A 51 3.84 -10.85 0.91
C SER A 51 2.40 -10.55 0.52
N VAL A 52 1.94 -9.31 0.72
CA VAL A 52 0.59 -8.87 0.33
C VAL A 52 0.42 -8.88 -1.18
N GLU A 53 1.38 -8.34 -1.93
CA GLU A 53 1.33 -8.32 -3.39
C GLU A 53 1.35 -9.73 -3.99
N THR A 54 2.20 -10.61 -3.46
CA THR A 54 2.26 -12.03 -3.87
C THR A 54 0.93 -12.73 -3.65
N GLY A 55 0.37 -12.63 -2.44
CA GLY A 55 -0.91 -13.26 -2.12
C GLY A 55 -2.08 -12.66 -2.91
N LEU A 56 -2.05 -11.35 -3.17
CA LEU A 56 -3.06 -10.67 -3.97
C LEU A 56 -3.03 -11.14 -5.42
N CYS A 57 -1.86 -11.10 -6.07
CA CYS A 57 -1.71 -11.57 -7.45
C CYS A 57 -2.13 -13.04 -7.58
N GLN A 58 -1.70 -13.90 -6.65
CA GLN A 58 -2.12 -15.30 -6.63
C GLN A 58 -3.65 -15.43 -6.51
N GLY A 59 -4.27 -14.76 -5.53
CA GLY A 59 -5.71 -14.87 -5.30
C GLY A 59 -6.55 -14.32 -6.46
N VAL A 60 -6.09 -13.24 -7.11
CA VAL A 60 -6.76 -12.67 -8.28
C VAL A 60 -6.57 -13.55 -9.51
N ASN A 61 -5.38 -14.12 -9.70
CA ASN A 61 -5.12 -15.13 -10.73
C ASN A 61 -6.09 -16.30 -10.62
N GLU A 62 -6.22 -16.87 -9.41
CA GLU A 62 -7.16 -17.96 -9.13
C GLU A 62 -8.62 -17.54 -9.33
N ARG A 63 -9.00 -16.33 -8.88
CA ARG A 63 -10.40 -15.86 -8.97
C ARG A 63 -10.82 -15.59 -10.41
N LEU A 64 -9.96 -14.91 -11.17
CA LEU A 64 -10.29 -14.40 -12.51
C LEU A 64 -9.81 -15.32 -13.63
N ASP A 65 -9.27 -16.51 -13.32
CA ASP A 65 -8.68 -17.44 -14.31
C ASP A 65 -7.55 -16.79 -15.14
N ARG A 66 -6.74 -15.96 -14.49
CA ARG A 66 -5.62 -15.26 -15.11
C ARG A 66 -4.31 -15.90 -14.64
N PRO A 67 -3.43 -16.45 -15.49
CA PRO A 67 -2.17 -17.02 -15.04
C PRO A 67 -1.00 -16.01 -15.07
N ASP A 68 -1.24 -14.79 -15.54
CA ASP A 68 -0.20 -13.83 -15.93
C ASP A 68 0.08 -12.74 -14.90
N LEU A 69 -0.75 -12.56 -13.86
CA LEU A 69 -0.47 -11.53 -12.85
C LEU A 69 0.71 -11.98 -12.00
N LEU A 70 1.73 -11.13 -11.92
CA LEU A 70 2.98 -11.41 -11.23
C LEU A 70 3.33 -10.24 -10.32
N ALA A 71 3.54 -10.55 -9.04
CA ALA A 71 3.95 -9.59 -8.04
C ALA A 71 5.31 -8.96 -8.37
N GLY A 72 5.50 -7.71 -7.95
CA GLY A 72 6.80 -7.07 -7.96
C GLY A 72 7.79 -7.77 -7.03
N ARG A 73 9.07 -7.67 -7.38
CA ARG A 73 10.16 -8.09 -6.49
C ARG A 73 10.55 -6.94 -5.57
N TYR A 74 10.97 -7.26 -4.36
CA TYR A 74 11.32 -6.28 -3.35
C TYR A 74 12.74 -6.48 -2.84
N GLY A 75 13.52 -5.40 -2.77
CA GLY A 75 14.86 -5.42 -2.19
C GLY A 75 15.91 -6.20 -2.96
N GLU A 76 15.66 -6.54 -4.23
CA GLU A 76 16.56 -7.43 -4.99
C GLU A 76 17.97 -6.87 -5.10
N LYS A 77 18.12 -5.59 -5.44
CA LYS A 77 19.44 -4.94 -5.49
C LYS A 77 20.15 -4.93 -4.13
N TYR A 78 19.38 -4.84 -3.04
CA TYR A 78 19.93 -4.92 -1.68
C TYR A 78 20.45 -6.32 -1.37
N LYS A 79 19.68 -7.36 -1.72
CA LYS A 79 20.11 -8.76 -1.58
C LYS A 79 21.33 -9.05 -2.46
N GLU A 80 21.33 -8.61 -3.72
CA GLU A 80 22.44 -8.78 -4.66
C GLU A 80 23.73 -8.13 -4.14
N ALA A 81 23.67 -6.87 -3.70
CA ALA A 81 24.81 -6.18 -3.09
C ALA A 81 25.30 -6.90 -1.81
N GLY A 82 24.38 -7.42 -1.01
CA GLY A 82 24.68 -8.17 0.21
C GLY A 82 25.46 -9.47 -0.04
N ASN A 83 25.19 -10.13 -1.17
CA ASN A 83 25.84 -11.39 -1.58
C ASN A 83 27.30 -11.18 -2.06
N VAL A 84 27.69 -9.96 -2.39
CA VAL A 84 29.08 -9.64 -2.76
C VAL A 84 29.95 -9.54 -1.50
N PRO A 85 31.12 -10.19 -1.44
CA PRO A 85 32.06 -10.06 -0.32
C PRO A 85 32.48 -8.61 -0.08
N TYR A 86 32.64 -8.19 1.18
CA TYR A 86 32.86 -6.79 1.56
C TYR A 86 34.04 -6.13 0.80
N GLU A 87 35.14 -6.86 0.62
CA GLU A 87 36.35 -6.38 -0.06
C GLU A 87 36.15 -6.15 -1.55
N LYS A 88 35.18 -6.84 -2.15
CA LYS A 88 34.86 -6.79 -3.59
C LYS A 88 33.71 -5.86 -3.92
N ARG A 89 33.04 -5.29 -2.92
CA ARG A 89 31.92 -4.36 -3.13
C ARG A 89 32.43 -3.05 -3.73
N ASP A 90 31.78 -2.62 -4.81
CA ASP A 90 31.98 -1.28 -5.38
C ASP A 90 31.35 -0.18 -4.49
N SER A 91 31.53 1.09 -4.87
CA SER A 91 31.01 2.24 -4.12
C SER A 91 29.48 2.26 -4.04
N ASP A 92 28.81 1.84 -5.10
CA ASP A 92 27.36 1.92 -5.24
C ASP A 92 26.69 0.84 -4.38
N GLN A 93 27.25 -0.38 -4.38
CA GLN A 93 26.82 -1.48 -3.52
C GLN A 93 27.01 -1.14 -2.04
N ARG A 94 28.10 -0.46 -1.67
CA ARG A 94 28.31 0.02 -0.29
C ARG A 94 27.29 1.07 0.10
N ALA A 95 27.04 2.06 -0.76
CA ALA A 95 26.04 3.10 -0.51
C ALA A 95 24.62 2.53 -0.39
N LEU A 96 24.29 1.54 -1.22
CA LEU A 96 23.00 0.87 -1.20
C LEU A 96 22.78 0.10 0.12
N LEU A 97 23.80 -0.63 0.59
CA LEU A 97 23.72 -1.38 1.86
C LEU A 97 23.76 -0.47 3.10
N ASP A 98 24.27 0.75 2.98
CA ASP A 98 24.27 1.76 4.04
C ASP A 98 22.88 2.39 4.28
N ASP A 99 21.94 2.22 3.34
CA ASP A 99 20.59 2.76 3.42
C ASP A 99 19.50 1.66 3.30
N PRO A 100 19.39 0.77 4.30
CA PRO A 100 18.39 -0.29 4.28
C PRO A 100 16.96 0.22 4.34
N ASP A 101 16.66 1.36 4.97
CA ASP A 101 15.29 1.88 5.05
C ASP A 101 14.73 2.20 3.66
N THR A 102 15.58 2.66 2.74
CA THR A 102 15.20 2.92 1.35
C THR A 102 15.21 1.66 0.50
N TYR A 103 16.29 0.87 0.56
CA TYR A 103 16.56 -0.16 -0.47
C TYR A 103 16.11 -1.57 -0.09
N LEU A 104 16.02 -1.91 1.20
CA LEU A 104 15.71 -3.28 1.63
C LEU A 104 14.31 -3.74 1.19
N TYR A 105 13.35 -2.81 1.16
CA TYR A 105 11.96 -3.08 0.76
C TYR A 105 11.53 -2.24 -0.44
N GLN A 106 12.49 -1.74 -1.21
CA GLN A 106 12.20 -1.03 -2.45
C GLN A 106 11.61 -2.02 -3.45
N ARG A 107 10.40 -1.71 -3.94
CA ARG A 107 9.81 -2.44 -5.07
C ARG A 107 10.62 -2.17 -6.33
N ASP A 108 11.09 -3.23 -6.98
CA ASP A 108 11.75 -3.14 -8.27
C ASP A 108 10.76 -2.71 -9.34
N THR A 109 11.19 -1.78 -10.20
CA THR A 109 10.43 -1.30 -11.35
C THR A 109 11.08 -1.71 -12.68
N LYS A 110 12.21 -2.42 -12.61
CA LYS A 110 12.93 -2.96 -13.77
C LYS A 110 12.57 -4.43 -14.00
N ASP A 111 13.10 -4.96 -15.08
CA ASP A 111 12.90 -6.34 -15.57
C ASP A 111 13.18 -7.41 -14.49
N PRO A 112 12.38 -8.50 -14.37
CA PRO A 112 11.27 -8.90 -15.22
C PRO A 112 10.09 -7.95 -15.14
N LYS A 113 9.40 -7.70 -16.27
CA LYS A 113 8.13 -6.94 -16.30
C LYS A 113 7.18 -7.46 -15.22
N THR A 114 7.04 -6.69 -14.14
CA THR A 114 6.04 -6.96 -13.11
C THR A 114 4.66 -6.70 -13.70
N ARG A 115 3.71 -7.63 -13.53
CA ARG A 115 2.33 -7.47 -14.01
C ARG A 115 1.38 -7.56 -12.83
N SER A 116 1.41 -6.53 -12.02
CA SER A 116 0.69 -6.46 -10.77
C SER A 116 -0.36 -5.36 -10.82
N LEU A 117 -1.50 -5.64 -10.19
CA LEU A 117 -2.53 -4.65 -9.92
C LEU A 117 -2.24 -3.80 -8.67
N LEU A 118 -1.20 -4.14 -7.89
CA LEU A 118 -0.89 -3.46 -6.63
C LEU A 118 0.01 -2.23 -6.85
N ILE A 119 -0.42 -1.09 -6.31
CA ILE A 119 0.40 0.10 -6.14
C ILE A 119 0.78 0.21 -4.65
N PRO A 120 2.07 0.08 -4.30
CA PRO A 120 2.52 0.29 -2.94
C PRO A 120 2.49 1.78 -2.59
N PHE A 121 1.71 2.17 -1.59
CA PHE A 121 1.62 3.56 -1.13
C PHE A 121 2.46 3.77 0.14
N TYR A 122 3.74 4.11 -0.08
CA TYR A 122 4.65 4.49 0.99
C TYR A 122 4.33 5.88 1.53
N TRP A 123 4.23 6.01 2.85
CA TRP A 123 3.96 7.28 3.53
C TRP A 123 4.80 7.36 4.81
N GLY A 124 4.86 8.53 5.43
CA GLY A 124 5.61 8.71 6.66
C GLY A 124 5.87 10.17 6.97
N TYR A 125 6.69 10.39 7.99
CA TYR A 125 7.16 11.72 8.37
C TYR A 125 8.48 12.03 7.67
N ARG A 126 8.67 13.29 7.27
CA ARG A 126 9.96 13.84 6.87
C ARG A 126 10.19 15.11 7.67
N ALA A 127 11.31 15.18 8.37
CA ALA A 127 11.65 16.34 9.18
C ALA A 127 11.87 17.56 8.30
N ASP A 128 11.32 18.69 8.72
CA ASP A 128 11.75 19.98 8.19
C ASP A 128 13.23 20.21 8.52
N PRO A 129 14.03 20.92 7.70
CA PRO A 129 15.42 21.21 8.02
C PRO A 129 15.67 21.82 9.41
N SER A 130 14.69 22.54 9.96
CA SER A 130 14.70 23.10 11.31
C SER A 130 14.39 22.09 12.43
N GLU A 131 13.78 20.95 12.09
CA GLU A 131 13.45 19.86 13.02
C GLU A 131 14.55 18.78 13.06
N ILE A 132 15.61 18.91 12.26
CA ILE A 132 16.77 18.01 12.28
C ILE A 132 17.72 18.44 13.41
N SER A 133 18.13 17.49 14.26
CA SER A 133 19.13 17.74 15.29
C SER A 133 20.49 18.04 14.68
N ARG A 134 21.17 19.07 15.18
CA ARG A 134 22.46 19.54 14.68
C ARG A 134 23.45 19.76 15.80
N ASP A 135 24.72 19.52 15.51
CA ASP A 135 25.81 19.75 16.45
C ASP A 135 26.25 21.23 16.45
N LYS A 136 27.29 21.53 17.24
CA LYS A 136 27.86 22.89 17.35
C LYS A 136 28.43 23.45 16.02
N ASN A 137 28.73 22.59 15.05
CA ASN A 137 29.22 22.97 13.72
C ASN A 137 28.08 23.08 12.71
N ASN A 138 26.82 22.94 13.15
CA ASN A 138 25.61 22.92 12.32
C ASN A 138 25.47 21.66 11.44
N ASP A 139 26.25 20.60 11.71
CA ASP A 139 26.16 19.32 11.01
C ASP A 139 25.05 18.45 11.62
N PRO A 140 24.28 17.69 10.82
CA PRO A 140 23.25 16.81 11.34
C PRO A 140 23.82 15.77 12.32
N THR A 141 23.29 15.76 13.53
CA THR A 141 23.74 14.85 14.58
C THR A 141 23.39 13.40 14.23
N LYS A 142 24.32 12.49 14.49
CA LYS A 142 24.13 11.05 14.35
C LYS A 142 24.29 10.34 15.69
N LEU A 143 23.44 9.35 15.95
CA LEU A 143 23.60 8.38 17.02
C LEU A 143 23.64 6.98 16.40
N ARG A 144 24.77 6.26 16.56
CA ARG A 144 24.99 4.95 15.94
C ARG A 144 24.67 4.96 14.44
N ASP A 145 25.27 5.93 13.76
CA ASP A 145 25.11 6.19 12.33
C ASP A 145 23.69 6.58 11.86
N GLN A 146 22.74 6.82 12.76
CA GLN A 146 21.39 7.23 12.39
C GLN A 146 21.15 8.70 12.71
N TYR A 147 20.47 9.42 11.82
CA TYR A 147 20.12 10.82 12.04
C TYR A 147 19.04 10.94 13.11
N GLN A 148 18.93 12.13 13.70
CA GLN A 148 17.93 12.41 14.72
C GLN A 148 17.17 13.70 14.44
N ASP A 149 15.90 13.74 14.83
CA ASP A 149 15.18 15.01 14.99
C ASP A 149 15.60 15.73 16.28
N ILE A 150 15.18 16.98 16.46
CA ILE A 150 15.47 17.79 17.66
C ILE A 150 14.90 17.18 18.94
N GLN A 151 13.97 16.22 18.85
CA GLN A 151 13.41 15.47 19.97
C GLN A 151 14.19 14.16 20.26
N GLY A 152 15.21 13.85 19.47
CA GLY A 152 16.08 12.68 19.59
C GLY A 152 15.53 11.42 18.93
N ASN A 153 14.41 11.48 18.20
CA ASN A 153 13.89 10.32 17.49
C ASN A 153 14.76 9.97 16.28
N ARG A 154 14.87 8.67 15.99
CA ARG A 154 15.56 8.15 14.81
C ARG A 154 14.92 8.64 13.52
N LEU A 155 15.76 9.14 12.62
CA LEU A 155 15.47 9.40 11.21
C LEU A 155 16.38 8.53 10.31
N ASP A 156 15.88 8.18 9.12
CA ASP A 156 16.61 7.50 8.06
C ASP A 156 17.62 8.43 7.35
N ARG A 157 18.33 7.90 6.34
CA ARG A 157 19.31 8.64 5.54
C ARG A 157 18.75 9.87 4.81
N HIS A 158 17.43 9.96 4.69
CA HIS A 158 16.69 11.03 4.04
C HIS A 158 15.94 11.92 5.05
N PHE A 159 16.34 11.91 6.32
CA PHE A 159 15.72 12.66 7.42
C PHE A 159 14.23 12.35 7.60
N SER A 160 13.85 11.12 7.28
CA SER A 160 12.47 10.66 7.27
C SER A 160 12.24 9.48 8.21
N LYS A 161 10.98 9.15 8.42
CA LYS A 161 10.52 8.00 9.18
C LYS A 161 9.36 7.37 8.43
N ALA A 162 9.63 6.26 7.74
CA ALA A 162 8.61 5.49 7.03
C ALA A 162 7.51 4.98 7.98
N GLY A 163 6.26 5.11 7.54
CA GLY A 163 5.06 4.93 8.35
C GLY A 163 4.90 5.94 9.50
N GLY A 164 5.84 6.86 9.72
CA GLY A 164 5.85 7.73 10.89
C GLY A 164 6.12 6.98 12.20
N PHE A 165 5.95 7.68 13.32
CA PHE A 165 6.32 7.16 14.64
C PHE A 165 5.19 6.33 15.25
N PHE A 166 5.52 5.14 15.75
CA PHE A 166 4.56 4.22 16.37
C PHE A 166 3.79 4.87 17.53
N VAL A 167 4.51 5.57 18.40
CA VAL A 167 3.93 6.29 19.56
C VAL A 167 3.09 7.51 19.16
N ASN A 168 3.19 7.95 17.91
CA ASN A 168 2.41 9.07 17.37
C ASN A 168 1.17 8.61 16.59
N ALA A 169 0.83 7.32 16.66
CA ALA A 169 -0.43 6.78 16.16
C ALA A 169 -1.63 7.47 16.82
N THR A 170 -2.77 7.49 16.11
CA THR A 170 -4.04 8.01 16.61
C THR A 170 -5.20 7.06 16.29
N ASN A 171 -6.34 7.27 16.96
CA ASN A 171 -7.55 6.49 16.81
C ASN A 171 -8.72 7.29 16.21
N ASN A 172 -8.51 8.54 15.80
CA ASN A 172 -9.53 9.37 15.16
C ASN A 172 -8.91 10.32 14.11
N LEU A 173 -9.74 10.88 13.23
CA LEU A 173 -9.25 11.72 12.13
C LEU A 173 -8.82 13.11 12.61
N LEU A 174 -9.45 13.67 13.64
CA LEU A 174 -9.18 15.04 14.06
C LEU A 174 -7.77 15.17 14.66
N ASP A 175 -7.35 14.18 15.45
CA ASP A 175 -6.02 14.15 16.06
C ASP A 175 -4.88 14.16 15.03
N MET A 176 -5.15 13.78 13.76
CA MET A 176 -4.19 13.92 12.67
C MET A 176 -3.81 15.38 12.42
N TYR A 177 -4.71 16.31 12.75
CA TYR A 177 -4.51 17.75 12.64
C TYR A 177 -3.89 18.36 13.90
N ASP A 178 -3.63 17.58 14.95
CA ASP A 178 -3.09 18.09 16.21
C ASP A 178 -1.58 17.84 16.35
N LYS A 179 -1.02 18.43 17.40
CA LYS A 179 0.35 18.19 17.86
C LYS A 179 0.56 16.72 18.13
N GLY A 180 1.78 16.25 17.89
CA GLY A 180 2.18 14.89 18.21
C GLY A 180 2.02 14.58 19.69
N LEU A 181 1.93 13.29 20.03
CA LEU A 181 1.82 12.87 21.43
C LEU A 181 3.06 13.36 22.21
N PRO A 182 2.88 14.26 23.19
CA PRO A 182 4.00 14.66 24.05
C PRO A 182 4.34 13.53 25.02
N LEU A 183 5.63 13.33 25.28
CA LEU A 183 6.10 12.48 26.36
C LEU A 183 5.65 13.07 27.69
N THR A 184 4.61 12.51 28.29
CA THR A 184 4.12 12.92 29.61
C THR A 184 4.11 11.73 30.57
N GLY A 185 4.32 11.98 31.86
CA GLY A 185 4.19 11.02 32.97
C GLY A 185 4.70 9.60 32.66
N ARG A 186 3.77 8.67 32.44
CA ARG A 186 4.01 7.25 32.14
C ARG A 186 4.94 7.01 30.94
N LEU A 187 4.88 7.82 29.90
CA LEU A 187 5.71 7.64 28.71
C LEU A 187 7.16 8.07 28.97
N LYS A 188 7.38 9.09 29.82
CA LYS A 188 8.72 9.45 30.34
C LYS A 188 9.29 8.35 31.23
N ALA A 189 8.45 7.75 32.10
CA ALA A 189 8.86 6.62 32.93
C ALA A 189 9.19 5.38 32.09
N ALA A 190 8.39 5.08 31.07
CA ALA A 190 8.63 3.99 30.13
C ALA A 190 9.96 4.18 29.39
N ARG A 191 10.27 5.40 28.92
CA ARG A 191 11.56 5.72 28.28
C ARG A 191 12.77 5.36 29.17
N LEU A 192 12.67 5.57 30.49
CA LEU A 192 13.76 5.26 31.43
C LEU A 192 13.97 3.75 31.62
N MET A 193 12.92 2.95 31.40
CA MET A 193 12.94 1.49 31.52
C MET A 193 13.18 0.77 30.20
N LEU A 194 13.01 1.46 29.06
CA LEU A 194 13.18 0.88 27.74
C LEU A 194 14.68 0.76 27.40
N PRO A 195 15.09 -0.34 26.76
CA PRO A 195 16.44 -0.46 26.26
C PRO A 195 16.70 0.63 25.21
N ASN A 196 17.97 1.01 25.03
CA ASN A 196 18.38 2.03 24.06
C ASN A 196 17.95 1.74 22.60
N THR A 197 17.51 0.53 22.29
CA THR A 197 16.96 0.13 20.98
C THR A 197 15.50 0.53 20.79
N HIS A 198 14.78 0.88 21.86
CA HIS A 198 13.36 1.23 21.87
C HIS A 198 13.19 2.66 22.40
N PHE A 199 13.96 3.59 21.84
CA PHE A 199 13.89 5.00 22.22
C PHE A 199 12.53 5.60 21.84
N ILE A 200 11.99 6.43 22.74
CA ILE A 200 10.77 7.21 22.53
C ILE A 200 11.10 8.67 22.84
N GLY A 201 11.00 9.55 21.84
CA GLY A 201 11.10 11.00 21.97
C GLY A 201 9.73 11.68 21.95
N ASP A 202 9.73 13.01 22.10
CA ASP A 202 8.56 13.82 21.83
C ASP A 202 8.25 13.71 20.34
N ASN A 203 6.97 13.64 19.97
CA ASN A 203 6.60 13.37 18.59
C ASN A 203 6.38 14.67 17.80
N PRO A 204 6.75 14.69 16.52
CA PRO A 204 6.41 15.82 15.66
C PRO A 204 4.91 15.89 15.43
N HIS A 205 4.48 17.03 14.92
CA HIS A 205 3.09 17.27 14.57
C HIS A 205 2.54 16.20 13.62
N ARG A 206 1.29 15.76 13.82
CA ARG A 206 0.66 14.70 12.99
C ARG A 206 0.28 15.12 11.56
N ARG A 207 0.69 16.30 11.11
CA ARG A 207 0.34 16.84 9.78
C ARG A 207 0.78 15.93 8.62
N TYR A 208 1.81 15.10 8.81
CA TYR A 208 2.23 14.12 7.81
C TYR A 208 1.16 13.07 7.49
N TYR A 209 0.24 12.74 8.40
CA TYR A 209 -0.93 11.90 8.11
C TYR A 209 -1.88 12.60 7.13
N VAL A 210 -2.14 13.90 7.37
CA VAL A 210 -3.01 14.72 6.52
C VAL A 210 -2.41 14.86 5.12
N LEU A 211 -1.10 15.14 5.03
CA LEU A 211 -0.38 15.20 3.75
C LEU A 211 -0.41 13.84 3.01
N ALA A 212 -0.29 12.73 3.74
CA ALA A 212 -0.43 11.40 3.16
C ALA A 212 -1.86 11.16 2.62
N ALA A 213 -2.90 11.62 3.32
CA ALA A 213 -4.28 11.52 2.88
C ALA A 213 -4.55 12.37 1.62
N HIS A 214 -3.99 13.57 1.53
CA HIS A 214 -4.02 14.38 0.31
C HIS A 214 -3.32 13.70 -0.86
N ARG A 215 -2.14 13.11 -0.64
CA ARG A 215 -1.45 12.35 -1.69
C ARG A 215 -2.25 11.15 -2.16
N LEU A 216 -2.90 10.43 -1.24
CA LEU A 216 -3.75 9.30 -1.57
C LEU A 216 -5.00 9.73 -2.37
N SER A 217 -5.65 10.82 -1.98
CA SER A 217 -6.78 11.37 -2.75
C SER A 217 -6.35 11.85 -4.14
N MET A 218 -5.19 12.51 -4.24
CA MET A 218 -4.60 12.88 -5.53
C MET A 218 -4.32 11.65 -6.40
N MET A 219 -3.79 10.57 -5.84
CA MET A 219 -3.53 9.35 -6.61
C MET A 219 -4.81 8.74 -7.18
N VAL A 220 -5.89 8.69 -6.38
CA VAL A 220 -7.21 8.24 -6.85
C VAL A 220 -7.73 9.13 -8.00
N LYS A 221 -7.55 10.44 -7.89
CA LYS A 221 -7.92 11.40 -8.95
C LYS A 221 -7.10 11.20 -10.21
N GLU A 222 -5.78 11.01 -10.10
CA GLU A 222 -4.90 10.84 -11.25
C GLU A 222 -5.18 9.53 -12.00
N ILE A 223 -5.45 8.43 -11.27
CA ILE A 223 -5.88 7.17 -11.91
C ILE A 223 -7.14 7.42 -12.74
N ARG A 224 -8.12 8.16 -12.19
CA ARG A 224 -9.38 8.46 -12.89
C ARG A 224 -9.26 9.50 -13.99
N ARG A 225 -8.26 10.37 -13.92
CA ARG A 225 -7.93 11.29 -15.02
C ARG A 225 -7.43 10.51 -16.23
N VAL A 226 -6.66 9.44 -16.01
CA VAL A 226 -6.15 8.57 -17.08
C VAL A 226 -7.21 7.57 -17.55
N SER A 227 -7.96 6.96 -16.62
CA SER A 227 -9.01 5.98 -16.89
C SER A 227 -10.21 6.23 -15.98
N ALA A 228 -11.20 6.97 -16.50
CA ALA A 228 -12.35 7.46 -15.74
C ALA A 228 -13.21 6.33 -15.12
N ASN A 229 -13.24 5.17 -15.76
CA ASN A 229 -14.00 4.01 -15.32
C ASN A 229 -13.13 2.98 -14.58
N GLU A 230 -11.85 3.31 -14.28
CA GLU A 230 -10.99 2.36 -13.59
C GLU A 230 -11.52 2.05 -12.19
N THR A 231 -11.49 0.76 -11.84
CA THR A 231 -11.90 0.28 -10.53
C THR A 231 -10.75 0.39 -9.57
N ILE A 232 -10.94 1.14 -8.49
CA ILE A 232 -9.90 1.40 -7.48
C ILE A 232 -10.31 0.76 -6.16
N THR A 233 -9.51 -0.20 -5.71
CA THR A 233 -9.60 -0.75 -4.36
C THR A 233 -8.48 -0.16 -3.51
N ILE A 234 -8.79 0.28 -2.29
CA ILE A 234 -7.78 0.65 -1.30
C ILE A 234 -7.77 -0.41 -0.20
N MET A 235 -6.64 -1.08 -0.02
CA MET A 235 -6.41 -2.00 1.08
C MET A 235 -5.49 -1.33 2.09
N ALA A 236 -5.96 -1.21 3.33
CA ALA A 236 -5.25 -0.47 4.36
C ALA A 236 -5.18 -1.24 5.67
N HIS A 237 -4.00 -1.19 6.31
CA HIS A 237 -3.75 -1.81 7.62
C HIS A 237 -3.46 -0.76 8.69
N SER A 238 -3.95 -0.97 9.91
CA SER A 238 -3.65 -0.15 11.08
C SER A 238 -3.86 1.35 10.79
N GLN A 239 -2.87 2.21 11.02
CA GLN A 239 -2.95 3.66 10.77
C GLN A 239 -3.24 4.02 9.30
N GLY A 240 -2.88 3.16 8.35
CA GLY A 240 -3.23 3.36 6.94
C GLY A 240 -4.75 3.47 6.75
N THR A 241 -5.54 2.79 7.58
CA THR A 241 -7.01 2.84 7.50
C THR A 241 -7.56 4.25 7.78
N LEU A 242 -6.99 4.99 8.73
CA LEU A 242 -7.41 6.36 9.02
C LEU A 242 -6.99 7.31 7.90
N ILE A 243 -5.79 7.12 7.31
CA ILE A 243 -5.34 7.88 6.14
C ILE A 243 -6.32 7.66 4.97
N THR A 244 -6.75 6.41 4.76
CA THR A 244 -7.76 6.10 3.73
C THR A 244 -9.10 6.79 3.99
N LEU A 245 -9.60 6.74 5.23
CA LEU A 245 -10.85 7.42 5.60
C LEU A 245 -10.77 8.93 5.34
N LEU A 246 -9.68 9.57 5.77
CA LEU A 246 -9.47 11.00 5.51
C LEU A 246 -9.35 11.30 4.01
N ALA A 247 -8.63 10.46 3.25
CA ALA A 247 -8.52 10.61 1.81
C ALA A 247 -9.88 10.54 1.10
N GLN A 248 -10.79 9.67 1.57
CA GLN A 248 -12.15 9.62 1.03
C GLN A 248 -12.95 10.86 1.38
N ALA A 249 -12.86 11.35 2.63
CA ALA A 249 -13.51 12.59 3.02
C ALA A 249 -13.04 13.77 2.16
N LEU A 250 -11.74 13.85 1.87
CA LEU A 250 -11.16 14.87 0.97
C LEU A 250 -11.66 14.74 -0.48
N LEU A 251 -11.88 13.51 -0.98
CA LEU A 251 -12.49 13.30 -2.30
C LEU A 251 -13.93 13.81 -2.34
N VAL A 252 -14.73 13.47 -1.33
CA VAL A 252 -16.13 13.92 -1.20
C VAL A 252 -16.21 15.44 -1.13
N ASP A 253 -15.39 16.07 -0.29
CA ASP A 253 -15.35 17.53 -0.12
C ASP A 253 -15.01 18.24 -1.45
N ALA A 254 -14.10 17.65 -2.23
CA ALA A 254 -13.72 18.14 -3.55
C ALA A 254 -14.69 17.73 -4.69
N GLY A 255 -15.82 17.08 -4.39
CA GLY A 255 -16.80 16.63 -5.39
C GLY A 255 -16.29 15.53 -6.32
N HIS A 256 -15.29 14.76 -5.89
CA HIS A 256 -14.73 13.65 -6.64
C HIS A 256 -15.26 12.31 -6.12
N ARG A 257 -15.40 11.34 -7.03
CA ARG A 257 -15.78 9.97 -6.68
C ARG A 257 -14.79 9.40 -5.66
N CYS A 258 -15.28 8.68 -4.65
CA CYS A 258 -14.46 7.88 -3.71
C CYS A 258 -13.88 6.63 -4.39
N ALA A 259 -12.90 5.97 -3.78
CA ALA A 259 -12.46 4.64 -4.21
C ALA A 259 -13.66 3.68 -4.24
N ASP A 260 -13.63 2.70 -5.14
CA ASP A 260 -14.73 1.78 -5.35
C ASP A 260 -14.83 0.80 -4.19
N THR A 261 -13.72 0.35 -3.61
CA THR A 261 -13.73 -0.58 -2.47
C THR A 261 -12.66 -0.20 -1.46
N ILE A 262 -12.97 -0.30 -0.17
CA ILE A 262 -12.02 -0.02 0.92
C ILE A 262 -11.95 -1.22 1.86
N ILE A 263 -10.81 -1.90 1.90
CA ILE A 263 -10.57 -3.02 2.79
C ILE A 263 -9.78 -2.50 3.99
N MET A 264 -10.41 -2.47 5.16
CA MET A 264 -9.79 -2.02 6.40
C MET A 264 -9.39 -3.25 7.23
N VAL A 265 -8.11 -3.35 7.59
CA VAL A 265 -7.58 -4.45 8.39
C VAL A 265 -6.99 -3.89 9.68
N ASP A 266 -7.39 -4.43 10.83
CA ASP A 266 -6.94 -4.03 12.16
C ASP A 266 -7.01 -2.51 12.39
N THR A 267 -8.12 -1.88 11.99
CA THR A 267 -8.27 -0.44 12.11
C THR A 267 -8.24 -0.01 13.59
N PRO A 268 -7.41 0.99 13.95
CA PRO A 268 -7.43 1.60 15.27
C PRO A 268 -8.48 2.70 15.37
N TYR A 269 -9.30 2.92 14.33
CA TYR A 269 -10.37 3.91 14.36
C TYR A 269 -11.38 3.58 15.46
N CYS A 270 -11.56 4.50 16.40
CA CYS A 270 -12.32 4.25 17.61
C CYS A 270 -13.71 4.89 17.57
N LEU A 271 -14.71 4.09 17.94
CA LEU A 271 -16.12 4.51 18.02
C LEU A 271 -16.56 4.84 19.45
N PHE A 272 -15.68 4.65 20.43
CA PHE A 272 -15.98 4.84 21.85
C PHE A 272 -15.69 6.29 22.26
N PRO A 273 -16.70 7.07 22.67
CA PRO A 273 -16.53 8.46 23.08
C PRO A 273 -15.59 8.64 24.28
N GLU A 274 -15.40 7.61 25.10
CA GLU A 274 -14.58 7.66 26.32
C GLU A 274 -13.08 7.73 26.03
N VAL A 275 -12.66 7.33 24.83
CA VAL A 275 -11.25 7.21 24.43
C VAL A 275 -10.94 8.02 23.17
N THR A 276 -11.86 8.90 22.77
CA THR A 276 -11.71 9.89 21.71
C THR A 276 -11.85 11.29 22.32
N PRO A 277 -11.34 12.35 21.65
CA PRO A 277 -11.49 13.71 22.17
C PRO A 277 -12.96 14.08 22.38
N LYS A 278 -13.22 14.90 23.40
CA LYS A 278 -14.58 15.35 23.74
C LYS A 278 -15.27 15.98 22.53
N ASP A 279 -16.58 15.74 22.43
CA ASP A 279 -17.46 16.27 21.39
C ASP A 279 -17.18 15.75 19.95
N GLN A 280 -16.41 14.66 19.81
CA GLN A 280 -16.27 13.97 18.55
C GLN A 280 -17.36 12.93 18.32
N ASP A 281 -18.05 13.05 17.18
CA ASP A 281 -18.96 12.03 16.67
C ASP A 281 -18.25 11.17 15.62
N THR A 282 -17.40 10.26 16.08
CA THR A 282 -16.62 9.36 15.22
C THR A 282 -17.51 8.34 14.50
N LEU A 283 -18.61 7.91 15.13
CA LEU A 283 -19.57 7.02 14.49
C LEU A 283 -20.23 7.68 13.28
N THR A 284 -20.81 8.87 13.46
CA THR A 284 -21.44 9.59 12.34
C THR A 284 -20.43 9.93 11.25
N THR A 285 -19.20 10.29 11.62
CA THR A 285 -18.12 10.54 10.66
C THR A 285 -17.84 9.31 9.81
N LEU A 286 -17.64 8.15 10.44
CA LEU A 286 -17.42 6.89 9.72
C LEU A 286 -18.62 6.53 8.86
N THR A 287 -19.84 6.60 9.39
CA THR A 287 -21.07 6.29 8.66
C THR A 287 -21.21 7.17 7.42
N ARG A 288 -20.93 8.47 7.51
CA ARG A 288 -20.98 9.38 6.36
C ARG A 288 -19.95 9.03 5.30
N ILE A 289 -18.71 8.75 5.69
CA ILE A 289 -17.66 8.37 4.74
C ILE A 289 -18.01 7.04 4.04
N VAL A 290 -18.40 6.02 4.82
CA VAL A 290 -18.80 4.71 4.28
C VAL A 290 -20.00 4.88 3.35
N ALA A 291 -20.99 5.68 3.73
CA ALA A 291 -22.14 5.95 2.88
C ALA A 291 -21.75 6.60 1.54
N GLN A 292 -20.81 7.55 1.53
CA GLN A 292 -20.34 8.15 0.27
C GLN A 292 -19.61 7.15 -0.64
N VAL A 293 -18.92 6.18 -0.04
CA VAL A 293 -18.26 5.09 -0.78
C VAL A 293 -19.29 4.10 -1.35
N THR A 294 -20.39 3.85 -0.63
CA THR A 294 -21.32 2.75 -0.96
C THR A 294 -22.64 3.16 -1.61
N GLN A 295 -23.13 4.39 -1.43
CA GLN A 295 -24.48 4.79 -1.86
C GLN A 295 -24.66 4.92 -3.37
N ALA A 296 -23.62 5.32 -4.10
CA ALA A 296 -23.70 5.57 -5.54
C ALA A 296 -22.73 4.70 -6.35
N PRO A 297 -23.10 3.42 -6.59
CA PRO A 297 -22.34 2.49 -7.40
C PRO A 297 -21.86 2.99 -8.75
N HIS A 298 -20.53 2.98 -8.97
CA HIS A 298 -20.02 3.04 -10.34
C HIS A 298 -20.15 1.66 -11.00
N THR A 299 -20.94 1.59 -12.07
CA THR A 299 -21.34 0.33 -12.71
C THR A 299 -20.49 -0.06 -13.91
N GLN A 300 -19.54 0.78 -14.31
CA GLN A 300 -18.67 0.56 -15.47
C GLN A 300 -17.27 0.10 -15.04
N PRO A 301 -16.62 -0.78 -15.82
CA PRO A 301 -17.22 -1.64 -16.85
C PRO A 301 -18.29 -2.61 -16.27
N PRO A 302 -19.31 -3.02 -17.04
CA PRO A 302 -20.21 -4.09 -16.63
C PRO A 302 -19.42 -5.40 -16.49
N LEU A 303 -19.79 -6.24 -15.51
CA LEU A 303 -19.14 -7.55 -15.32
C LEU A 303 -19.19 -8.42 -16.58
N SER A 304 -20.28 -8.34 -17.35
CA SER A 304 -20.46 -9.03 -18.64
C SER A 304 -19.38 -8.72 -19.66
N ASP A 305 -18.79 -7.54 -19.58
CA ASP A 305 -17.88 -7.03 -20.60
C ASP A 305 -16.41 -7.26 -20.22
N LEU A 306 -16.13 -7.64 -18.96
CA LEU A 306 -14.75 -7.83 -18.49
C LEU A 306 -13.98 -8.90 -19.26
N ARG A 307 -14.68 -9.93 -19.76
CA ARG A 307 -14.06 -10.97 -20.59
C ARG A 307 -13.86 -10.54 -22.04
N ASN A 308 -14.61 -9.55 -22.52
CA ASN A 308 -14.64 -9.22 -23.94
C ASN A 308 -13.34 -8.48 -24.35
N PRO A 309 -12.49 -9.09 -25.20
CA PRO A 309 -11.22 -8.50 -25.60
C PRO A 309 -11.38 -7.24 -26.46
N ALA A 310 -12.55 -7.03 -27.08
CA ALA A 310 -12.82 -5.87 -27.92
C ALA A 310 -13.26 -4.61 -27.14
N THR A 311 -13.69 -4.74 -25.87
CA THR A 311 -14.23 -3.61 -25.09
C THR A 311 -13.31 -3.24 -23.93
N TYR A 312 -12.83 -4.22 -23.17
CA TYR A 312 -11.97 -3.99 -22.00
C TYR A 312 -10.72 -4.88 -22.03
N TYR A 313 -10.22 -5.20 -23.23
CA TYR A 313 -9.00 -5.97 -23.44
C TYR A 313 -8.89 -7.22 -22.55
N GLY A 314 -9.99 -7.93 -22.29
CA GLY A 314 -10.01 -9.22 -21.57
C GLY A 314 -9.40 -9.18 -20.16
N ARG A 315 -9.99 -8.38 -19.25
CA ARG A 315 -9.62 -8.30 -17.83
C ARG A 315 -9.73 -9.62 -17.06
N THR A 316 -10.42 -10.62 -17.60
CA THR A 316 -10.59 -11.94 -17.00
C THR A 316 -10.19 -13.06 -17.97
N GLY A 317 -9.93 -14.23 -17.41
CA GLY A 317 -9.63 -15.46 -18.13
C GLY A 317 -10.85 -16.13 -18.79
N PRO A 318 -10.60 -17.15 -19.63
CA PRO A 318 -11.63 -17.83 -20.40
C PRO A 318 -12.62 -18.66 -19.56
N GLN A 319 -12.24 -19.15 -18.39
CA GLN A 319 -13.12 -19.93 -17.49
C GLN A 319 -13.92 -19.04 -16.52
N TRP A 320 -13.64 -17.74 -16.48
CA TRP A 320 -14.39 -16.80 -15.65
C TRP A 320 -15.70 -16.37 -16.33
N SER A 321 -16.72 -16.11 -15.53
CA SER A 321 -17.98 -15.51 -15.97
C SER A 321 -18.54 -14.54 -14.93
N PRO A 322 -19.46 -13.63 -15.31
CA PRO A 322 -20.08 -12.68 -14.40
C PRO A 322 -20.83 -13.29 -13.20
N THR A 323 -21.22 -14.56 -13.30
CA THR A 323 -22.04 -15.25 -12.29
C THR A 323 -21.29 -16.30 -11.50
N GLN A 324 -20.16 -16.80 -12.01
CA GLN A 324 -19.38 -17.86 -11.39
C GLN A 324 -17.90 -17.79 -11.78
N GLY A 325 -17.05 -18.14 -10.82
CA GLY A 325 -15.64 -18.42 -11.02
C GLY A 325 -15.30 -19.85 -10.58
N SER A 326 -14.10 -20.30 -10.91
CA SER A 326 -13.63 -21.63 -10.54
C SER A 326 -12.18 -21.56 -10.07
N ARG A 327 -11.85 -22.27 -8.99
CA ARG A 327 -10.47 -22.39 -8.50
C ARG A 327 -10.14 -23.83 -8.13
N LYS A 328 -8.87 -24.19 -8.17
CA LYS A 328 -8.42 -25.48 -7.64
C LYS A 328 -8.40 -25.43 -6.11
N ASP A 329 -8.91 -26.47 -5.46
CA ASP A 329 -8.76 -26.65 -4.01
C ASP A 329 -7.32 -27.11 -3.68
N LYS A 330 -7.05 -27.30 -2.38
CA LYS A 330 -5.73 -27.76 -1.90
C LYS A 330 -5.33 -29.16 -2.42
N VAL A 331 -6.29 -29.94 -2.91
CA VAL A 331 -6.11 -31.31 -3.42
C VAL A 331 -6.10 -31.33 -4.96
N GLY A 332 -6.29 -30.17 -5.61
CA GLY A 332 -6.28 -30.00 -7.06
C GLY A 332 -7.65 -30.12 -7.73
N ASN A 333 -8.74 -30.36 -6.99
CA ASN A 333 -10.08 -30.45 -7.57
C ASN A 333 -10.62 -29.05 -7.89
N LEU A 334 -11.37 -28.94 -8.99
CA LEU A 334 -11.99 -27.68 -9.39
C LEU A 334 -13.24 -27.41 -8.53
N THR A 335 -13.19 -26.34 -7.74
CA THR A 335 -14.34 -25.83 -6.97
C THR A 335 -14.92 -24.62 -7.68
N VAL A 336 -16.22 -24.66 -7.98
CA VAL A 336 -16.98 -23.53 -8.52
C VAL A 336 -17.53 -22.70 -7.38
N PHE A 337 -17.47 -21.37 -7.50
CA PHE A 337 -18.04 -20.44 -6.53
C PHE A 337 -18.86 -19.35 -7.24
N PRO A 338 -19.92 -18.82 -6.61
CA PRO A 338 -20.66 -17.70 -7.17
C PRO A 338 -19.78 -16.47 -7.23
N GLU A 339 -19.75 -15.81 -8.39
CA GLU A 339 -19.05 -14.56 -8.56
C GLU A 339 -19.91 -13.39 -8.04
N ARG A 340 -19.25 -12.35 -7.55
CA ARG A 340 -19.89 -11.15 -7.05
C ARG A 340 -19.13 -9.91 -7.47
N ASP A 341 -19.87 -8.84 -7.74
CA ASP A 341 -19.29 -7.51 -7.84
C ASP A 341 -18.77 -7.08 -6.46
N ASN A 342 -17.47 -6.84 -6.35
CA ASN A 342 -16.88 -6.35 -5.10
C ASN A 342 -16.80 -4.82 -5.06
N ARG A 343 -17.24 -4.11 -6.11
CA ARG A 343 -17.33 -2.65 -6.07
C ARG A 343 -18.31 -2.22 -4.97
N GLN A 344 -18.02 -1.07 -4.38
CA GLN A 344 -18.79 -0.38 -3.33
C GLN A 344 -18.89 -1.13 -2.00
N GLY A 345 -17.82 -1.83 -1.63
CA GLY A 345 -17.70 -2.46 -0.32
C GLY A 345 -16.75 -1.70 0.60
N VAL A 346 -17.08 -1.68 1.90
CA VAL A 346 -16.10 -1.38 2.96
C VAL A 346 -15.95 -2.57 3.92
N PRO A 347 -15.27 -3.67 3.51
CA PRO A 347 -15.03 -4.78 4.42
C PRO A 347 -14.08 -4.37 5.55
N VAL A 348 -14.47 -4.67 6.78
CA VAL A 348 -13.66 -4.45 7.97
C VAL A 348 -13.27 -5.79 8.57
N PHE A 349 -11.96 -6.06 8.60
CA PHE A 349 -11.39 -7.24 9.27
C PHE A 349 -10.84 -6.80 10.62
N LEU A 350 -11.49 -7.26 11.68
CA LEU A 350 -11.06 -7.06 13.06
C LEU A 350 -10.21 -8.25 13.50
N PRO A 351 -9.15 -8.04 14.29
CA PRO A 351 -8.37 -9.15 14.81
C PRO A 351 -9.27 -9.98 15.72
N GLY A 352 -9.25 -11.30 15.54
CA GLY A 352 -9.95 -12.22 16.43
C GLY A 352 -9.47 -11.98 17.86
N ARG A 353 -10.38 -11.64 18.77
CA ARG A 353 -10.07 -11.60 20.21
C ARG A 353 -9.68 -13.02 20.63
N HIS A 354 -8.38 -13.33 20.63
CA HIS A 354 -7.87 -14.41 21.45
C HIS A 354 -8.06 -13.97 22.90
N HIS A 355 -9.23 -14.29 23.47
CA HIS A 355 -9.38 -14.41 24.91
C HIS A 355 -8.41 -15.49 25.39
N ARG A 356 -7.16 -15.12 25.67
CA ARG A 356 -6.37 -15.84 26.66
C ARG A 356 -7.10 -15.64 27.98
N ARG A 357 -7.98 -16.59 28.31
CA ARG A 357 -8.34 -16.88 29.69
C ARG A 357 -7.04 -17.27 30.38
N THR A 358 -6.43 -16.33 31.10
CA THR A 358 -5.46 -16.64 32.13
C THR A 358 -6.25 -17.16 33.32
N GLY A 359 -6.15 -18.47 33.58
CA GLY A 359 -6.39 -19.03 34.89
C GLY A 359 -5.20 -18.78 35.80
#